data_AF-A0A536HWZ8-F1
#
_entry.id   AF-A0A536HWZ8-F1
#
_cell.length_a   1.000
_cell.length_b   1.000
_cell.length_c   1.000
_cell.angle_alpha   90.00
_cell.angle_beta   90.00
_cell.angle_gamma   90.00
#
_symmetry.space_group_name_H-M   'P 1'
#
loop_
_entity.id
_entity.type
_entity.pdbx_description
1 polymer ?
#
loop_
_entity_poly.entity_id
_entity_poly.type
_entity_poly.pdbx_seq_one_letter_code
_entity_poly.pdbx_strand_id
1 'polypeptide(L)'
;MAGALRPVVLLMLLASVLFVLDGILDGVYPGGPAWFTGRYNNLAEIAYIFAIVNTAVAYLVARGSERSLMARIGLSAFFLIERPLTAFILGPKELPAVVVHLATALVELVILVSAVRVWRLGHSVGDAEMDSLFGLQSSSPMPVPPSDVDYPTPRPVAPGLPQKTAWMLGIITIVLAAVLVADGLVSGFAPGGRDWGLSGDASGWLVYLFAVVVLTVAARAVHGGILALRLLLATALLFVIERAFSPFALRVVDPLALVLHELAAFVALALALACASAIRGRRANAEGGVASLEAA
;
A
#
# COMPACT_ATOMS: atom_id res chain seq x y z
N MET A 1 -9.67 5.35 23.04
CA MET A 1 -10.06 5.39 21.60
C MET A 1 -10.42 6.77 21.06
N ALA A 2 -11.22 7.58 21.76
CA ALA A 2 -11.74 8.86 21.23
C ALA A 2 -10.66 9.84 20.68
N GLY A 3 -9.49 9.95 21.32
CA GLY A 3 -8.40 10.81 20.84
C GLY A 3 -7.73 10.31 19.54
N ALA A 4 -7.65 9.00 19.34
CA ALA A 4 -7.05 8.37 18.16
C ALA A 4 -7.96 8.40 16.92
N LEU A 5 -9.27 8.56 17.13
CA LEU A 5 -10.27 8.64 16.05
C LEU A 5 -10.42 10.06 15.48
N ARG A 6 -10.03 11.11 16.21
CA ARG A 6 -10.15 12.51 15.76
C ARG A 6 -9.46 12.78 14.42
N PRO A 7 -8.20 12.35 14.18
CA PRO A 7 -7.54 12.58 12.90
C PRO A 7 -8.24 11.85 11.75
N VAL A 8 -8.74 10.64 12.01
CA VAL A 8 -9.49 9.83 11.03
C VAL A 8 -10.76 10.56 10.64
N VAL A 9 -11.54 11.04 11.61
CA VAL A 9 -12.79 11.77 11.36
C VAL A 9 -12.54 13.08 10.61
N LEU A 10 -11.50 13.83 10.96
CA LEU A 10 -11.15 15.08 10.25
C LEU A 10 -10.80 14.81 8.78
N LEU A 11 -10.01 13.78 8.51
CA LEU A 11 -9.70 13.38 7.14
C LEU A 11 -10.95 12.88 6.40
N MET A 12 -11.88 12.22 7.07
CA MET A 12 -13.16 11.82 6.47
C MET A 12 -13.99 13.04 6.08
N LEU A 13 -14.05 14.08 6.92
CA LEU A 13 -14.74 15.33 6.56
C LEU A 13 -14.08 16.00 5.36
N LEU A 14 -12.74 16.00 5.30
CA LEU A 14 -12.00 16.47 4.12
C LEU A 14 -12.37 15.66 2.88
N ALA A 15 -12.40 14.32 2.96
CA ALA A 15 -12.80 13.46 1.86
C ALA A 15 -14.24 13.77 1.40
N SER A 16 -15.17 14.04 2.31
CA SER A 16 -16.53 14.47 1.96
C SER A 16 -16.54 15.77 1.14
N VAL A 17 -15.70 16.75 1.49
CA VAL A 17 -15.56 17.98 0.70
C VAL A 17 -15.00 17.67 -0.69
N LEU A 18 -14.01 16.79 -0.79
CA LEU A 18 -13.43 16.38 -2.07
C LEU A 18 -14.45 15.64 -2.95
N PHE A 19 -15.30 14.78 -2.39
CA PHE A 19 -16.39 14.14 -3.13
C PHE A 19 -17.41 15.15 -3.68
N VAL A 20 -17.70 16.23 -2.94
CA VAL A 20 -18.56 17.31 -3.44
C VAL A 20 -17.85 18.05 -4.57
N LEU A 21 -16.55 18.33 -4.43
CA LEU A 21 -15.76 18.97 -5.48
C LEU A 21 -15.66 18.10 -6.74
N ASP A 22 -15.50 16.78 -6.60
CA ASP A 22 -15.55 15.82 -7.71
C ASP A 22 -16.86 15.98 -8.50
N GLY A 23 -18.00 16.01 -7.81
CA GLY A 23 -19.31 16.19 -8.44
C GLY A 23 -19.44 17.52 -9.18
N ILE A 24 -18.93 18.61 -8.61
CA ILE A 24 -18.95 19.94 -9.24
C ILE A 24 -18.08 19.97 -10.48
N LEU A 25 -16.85 19.47 -10.40
CA LEU A 25 -15.89 19.45 -11.50
C LEU A 25 -16.29 18.46 -12.60
N ASP A 26 -17.06 17.43 -12.26
CA ASP A 26 -17.70 16.54 -13.21
C ASP A 26 -18.95 17.16 -13.88
N GLY A 27 -19.25 18.43 -13.57
CA GLY A 27 -20.32 19.20 -14.22
C GLY A 27 -21.71 18.99 -13.63
N VAL A 28 -21.82 18.40 -12.44
CA VAL A 28 -23.09 18.08 -11.78
C VAL A 28 -23.48 19.22 -10.84
N TYR A 29 -23.82 20.38 -11.38
CA TYR A 29 -24.32 21.53 -10.63
C TYR A 29 -25.43 22.24 -11.42
N PRO A 30 -26.32 23.04 -10.81
CA PRO A 30 -27.40 23.71 -11.54
C PRO A 30 -26.88 24.51 -12.76
N GLY A 31 -27.29 24.11 -13.97
CA GLY A 31 -26.83 24.71 -15.22
C GLY A 31 -25.53 24.14 -15.80
N GLY A 32 -24.93 23.13 -15.17
CA GLY A 32 -23.73 22.44 -15.61
C GLY A 32 -23.98 21.40 -16.72
N PRO A 33 -22.93 20.98 -17.43
CA PRO A 33 -23.04 20.11 -18.61
C PRO A 33 -23.59 18.71 -18.29
N ALA A 34 -23.44 18.25 -17.04
CA ALA A 34 -23.91 16.93 -16.58
C ALA A 34 -25.12 17.02 -15.63
N TRP A 35 -25.76 18.18 -15.50
CA TRP A 35 -26.88 18.40 -14.60
C TRP A 35 -28.21 17.86 -15.16
N PHE A 36 -28.60 16.64 -14.75
CA PHE A 36 -29.86 16.00 -15.19
C PHE A 36 -30.04 15.95 -16.72
N THR A 37 -28.95 16.03 -17.49
CA THR A 37 -29.01 16.12 -18.97
C THR A 37 -28.98 14.75 -19.64
N GLY A 38 -28.68 13.66 -18.91
CA GLY A 38 -28.57 12.29 -19.44
C GLY A 38 -27.52 12.11 -20.55
N ARG A 39 -26.71 13.14 -20.83
CA ARG A 39 -25.80 13.22 -21.99
C ARG A 39 -24.55 12.36 -21.86
N TYR A 40 -24.34 11.83 -20.67
CA TYR A 40 -23.35 10.83 -20.35
C TYR A 40 -24.06 9.85 -19.42
N ASN A 41 -23.79 8.55 -19.52
CA ASN A 41 -24.19 7.56 -18.50
C ASN A 41 -23.41 7.82 -17.18
N ASN A 42 -23.43 9.05 -16.70
CA ASN A 42 -22.53 9.59 -15.70
C ASN A 42 -23.04 9.20 -14.33
N LEU A 43 -22.37 8.22 -13.74
CA LEU A 43 -22.38 7.94 -12.30
C LEU A 43 -21.81 9.12 -11.47
N ALA A 44 -21.56 10.29 -12.07
CA ALA A 44 -20.99 11.47 -11.42
C ALA A 44 -21.89 12.03 -10.29
N GLU A 45 -23.22 11.91 -10.42
CA GLU A 45 -24.17 12.25 -9.36
C GLU A 45 -23.94 11.42 -8.08
N ILE A 46 -23.37 10.22 -8.22
CA ILE A 46 -23.05 9.34 -7.10
C ILE A 46 -21.94 9.94 -6.23
N ALA A 47 -21.11 10.85 -6.74
CA ALA A 47 -20.11 11.55 -5.92
C ALA A 47 -20.77 12.29 -4.73
N TYR A 48 -21.95 12.88 -4.91
CA TYR A 48 -22.69 13.51 -3.81
C TYR A 48 -23.26 12.49 -2.83
N ILE A 49 -23.72 11.34 -3.33
CA ILE A 49 -24.17 10.23 -2.48
C ILE A 49 -22.99 9.73 -1.64
N PHE A 50 -21.80 9.60 -2.22
CA PHE A 50 -20.58 9.23 -1.52
C PHE A 50 -20.18 10.26 -0.46
N ALA A 51 -20.28 11.55 -0.74
CA ALA A 51 -20.06 12.59 0.26
C ALA A 51 -21.02 12.45 1.47
N ILE A 52 -22.30 12.19 1.22
CA ILE A 52 -23.32 12.00 2.27
C ILE A 52 -23.03 10.74 3.08
N VAL A 53 -22.83 9.60 2.41
CA VAL A 53 -22.53 8.32 3.06
C VAL A 53 -21.25 8.42 3.88
N ASN A 54 -20.18 8.99 3.33
CA ASN A 54 -18.92 9.17 4.03
C ASN A 54 -19.07 10.07 5.27
N THR A 55 -19.85 11.14 5.18
CA THR A 55 -20.16 12.02 6.32
C THR A 55 -20.96 11.30 7.40
N ALA A 56 -21.95 10.49 7.02
CA ALA A 56 -22.72 9.67 7.95
C ALA A 56 -21.83 8.64 8.66
N VAL A 57 -20.94 7.96 7.94
CA VAL A 57 -19.97 7.04 8.54
C VAL A 57 -18.99 7.80 9.44
N ALA A 58 -18.52 9.00 9.06
CA ALA A 58 -17.66 9.84 9.90
C ALA A 58 -18.29 10.13 11.25
N TYR A 59 -19.59 10.47 11.24
CA TYR A 59 -20.37 10.70 12.44
C TYR A 59 -20.47 9.44 13.32
N LEU A 60 -20.72 8.28 12.72
CA LEU A 60 -20.78 7.01 13.44
C LEU A 60 -19.41 6.57 13.99
N VAL A 61 -18.32 6.87 13.28
CA VAL A 61 -16.94 6.63 13.75
C VAL A 61 -16.62 7.58 14.91
N ALA A 62 -17.04 8.84 14.85
CA ALA A 62 -16.88 9.80 15.94
C ALA A 62 -17.60 9.35 17.24
N ARG A 63 -18.72 8.63 17.12
CA ARG A 63 -19.43 8.01 18.24
C ARG A 63 -18.74 6.76 18.82
N GLY A 64 -17.64 6.32 18.23
CA GLY A 64 -16.77 5.28 18.81
C GLY A 64 -17.27 3.84 18.65
N SER A 65 -18.17 3.56 17.69
CA SER A 65 -18.59 2.19 17.41
C SER A 65 -17.52 1.42 16.63
N GLU A 66 -17.24 0.19 17.02
CA GLU A 66 -16.31 -0.67 16.28
C GLU A 66 -16.85 -1.04 14.89
N ARG A 67 -18.17 -1.23 14.78
CA ARG A 67 -18.85 -1.53 13.51
C ARG A 67 -18.73 -0.38 12.51
N SER A 68 -18.71 0.87 12.98
CA SER A 68 -18.51 2.02 12.10
C SER A 68 -17.07 2.15 11.61
N LEU A 69 -16.09 1.67 12.39
CA LEU A 69 -14.69 1.60 11.94
C LEU A 69 -14.50 0.55 10.85
N MET A 70 -15.13 -0.63 10.97
CA MET A 70 -15.13 -1.64 9.89
C MET A 70 -15.84 -1.13 8.63
N ALA A 71 -16.99 -0.48 8.78
CA ALA A 71 -17.68 0.16 7.65
C ALA A 71 -16.77 1.17 6.95
N ARG A 72 -15.96 1.93 7.70
CA ARG A 72 -15.01 2.87 7.12
C ARG A 72 -13.87 2.18 6.36
N ILE A 73 -13.31 1.10 6.89
CA ILE A 73 -12.26 0.33 6.20
C ILE A 73 -12.79 -0.17 4.86
N GLY A 74 -13.99 -0.76 4.84
CA GLY A 74 -14.63 -1.22 3.60
C GLY A 74 -14.89 -0.09 2.61
N LEU A 75 -15.45 1.03 3.09
CA LEU A 75 -15.76 2.19 2.27
C LEU A 75 -14.51 2.83 1.66
N SER A 76 -13.41 2.91 2.42
CA SER A 76 -12.16 3.47 1.91
C SER A 76 -11.50 2.57 0.87
N ALA A 77 -11.57 1.25 1.05
CA ALA A 77 -11.07 0.30 0.05
C ALA A 77 -11.85 0.40 -1.27
N PHE A 78 -13.17 0.56 -1.19
CA PHE A 78 -14.01 0.81 -2.36
C PHE A 78 -13.59 2.10 -3.09
N PHE A 79 -13.47 3.23 -2.37
CA PHE A 79 -13.11 4.51 -3.00
C PHE A 79 -11.69 4.55 -3.56
N LEU A 80 -10.75 3.81 -2.98
CA LEU A 80 -9.40 3.68 -3.52
C LEU A 80 -9.40 3.12 -4.94
N ILE A 81 -10.35 2.23 -5.24
CA ILE A 81 -10.51 1.61 -6.56
C ILE A 81 -11.40 2.49 -7.43
N GLU A 82 -12.53 2.91 -6.90
CA GLU A 82 -13.57 3.57 -7.68
C GLU A 82 -13.17 4.98 -8.12
N ARG A 83 -12.43 5.76 -7.29
CA ARG A 83 -12.03 7.14 -7.66
C ARG A 83 -11.10 7.19 -8.89
N PRO A 84 -10.02 6.39 -8.97
CA PRO A 84 -9.21 6.31 -10.20
C PRO A 84 -10.00 5.81 -11.42
N LEU A 85 -10.87 4.79 -11.23
CA LEU A 85 -11.70 4.30 -12.33
C LEU A 85 -12.63 5.40 -12.85
N THR A 86 -13.27 6.15 -11.96
CA THR A 86 -14.15 7.26 -12.34
C THR A 86 -13.38 8.38 -13.05
N ALA A 87 -12.15 8.68 -12.61
CA ALA A 87 -11.29 9.69 -13.24
C ALA A 87 -10.95 9.39 -14.71
N PHE A 88 -10.77 8.10 -15.06
CA PHE A 88 -10.18 7.70 -16.34
C PHE A 88 -11.12 6.89 -17.25
N ILE A 89 -12.11 6.19 -16.71
CA ILE A 89 -12.98 5.27 -17.45
C ILE A 89 -14.35 5.89 -17.75
N LEU A 90 -14.91 6.67 -16.81
CA LEU A 90 -16.28 7.18 -16.91
C LEU A 90 -16.40 8.47 -17.73
N GLY A 91 -15.76 8.47 -18.89
CA GLY A 91 -15.80 9.55 -19.87
C GLY A 91 -14.65 10.56 -19.74
N PRO A 92 -14.43 11.39 -20.78
CA PRO A 92 -13.37 12.38 -20.78
C PRO A 92 -13.63 13.45 -19.71
N LYS A 93 -12.67 13.64 -18.81
CA LYS A 93 -12.70 14.65 -17.75
C LYS A 93 -11.62 15.69 -17.97
N GLU A 94 -11.89 16.93 -17.55
CA GLU A 94 -10.87 17.96 -17.54
C GLU A 94 -9.80 17.66 -16.48
N LEU A 95 -8.57 18.11 -16.72
CA LEU A 95 -7.43 17.88 -15.83
C LEU A 95 -7.72 18.24 -14.35
N PRO A 96 -8.41 19.36 -14.03
CA PRO A 96 -8.77 19.65 -12.65
C PRO A 96 -9.63 18.57 -11.99
N ALA A 97 -10.61 18.01 -12.71
CA ALA A 97 -11.46 16.94 -12.18
C ALA A 97 -10.63 15.67 -11.90
N VAL A 98 -9.75 15.29 -12.83
CA VAL A 98 -8.85 14.13 -12.65
C VAL A 98 -7.97 14.31 -11.41
N VAL A 99 -7.41 15.50 -11.20
CA VAL A 99 -6.59 15.80 -10.02
C VAL A 99 -7.38 15.65 -8.72
N VAL A 100 -8.62 16.13 -8.66
CA VAL A 100 -9.44 16.00 -7.45
C VAL A 100 -9.83 14.54 -7.19
N HIS A 101 -10.21 13.75 -8.20
CA HIS A 101 -10.49 12.32 -8.02
C HIS A 101 -9.27 11.56 -7.45
N LEU A 102 -8.07 11.86 -7.95
CA LEU A 102 -6.82 11.26 -7.44
C LEU A 102 -6.47 11.75 -6.03
N ALA A 103 -6.70 13.03 -5.74
CA ALA A 103 -6.53 13.57 -4.39
C ALA A 103 -7.50 12.91 -3.40
N THR A 104 -8.75 12.68 -3.81
CA THR A 104 -9.74 11.92 -3.05
C THR A 104 -9.24 10.50 -2.78
N ALA A 105 -8.74 9.80 -3.80
CA ALA A 105 -8.17 8.46 -3.63
C ALA A 105 -6.97 8.42 -2.66
N LEU A 106 -6.10 9.42 -2.72
CA LEU A 106 -4.96 9.55 -1.82
C LEU A 106 -5.39 9.80 -0.37
N VAL A 107 -6.34 10.70 -0.15
CA VAL A 107 -6.90 10.96 1.18
C VAL A 107 -7.58 9.69 1.72
N GLU A 108 -8.32 8.98 0.88
CA GLU A 108 -8.95 7.70 1.21
C GLU A 108 -7.92 6.62 1.60
N LEU A 109 -6.76 6.56 0.94
CA LEU A 109 -5.66 5.69 1.32
C LEU A 109 -5.14 6.01 2.73
N VAL A 110 -4.90 7.29 3.02
CA VAL A 110 -4.41 7.74 4.33
C VAL A 110 -5.43 7.39 5.42
N ILE A 111 -6.72 7.57 5.13
CA ILE A 111 -7.78 7.21 6.06
C ILE A 111 -7.85 5.70 6.26
N LEU A 112 -7.76 4.90 5.20
CA LEU A 112 -7.76 3.44 5.29
C LEU A 112 -6.62 2.95 6.18
N VAL A 113 -5.39 3.41 5.94
CA VAL A 113 -4.21 3.04 6.75
C VAL A 113 -4.41 3.44 8.22
N SER A 114 -4.94 4.64 8.46
CA SER A 114 -5.18 5.15 9.81
C SER A 114 -6.29 4.38 10.53
N ALA A 115 -7.40 4.10 9.85
CA ALA A 115 -8.53 3.33 10.38
C ALA A 115 -8.12 1.89 10.71
N VAL A 116 -7.38 1.23 9.80
CA VAL A 116 -6.82 -0.11 10.03
C VAL A 116 -5.85 -0.10 11.21
N ARG A 117 -5.02 0.94 11.36
CA ARG A 117 -4.12 1.08 12.51
C ARG A 117 -4.90 1.21 13.82
N VAL A 118 -5.92 2.07 13.86
CA VAL A 118 -6.76 2.26 15.05
C VAL A 118 -7.53 0.99 15.39
N TRP A 119 -8.05 0.29 14.38
CA TRP A 119 -8.76 -0.98 14.57
C TRP A 119 -7.86 -2.04 15.19
N ARG A 120 -6.62 -2.17 14.70
CA ARG A 120 -5.61 -3.08 15.27
C ARG A 120 -5.22 -2.71 16.69
N LEU A 121 -5.03 -1.42 16.98
CA LEU A 121 -4.73 -0.94 18.34
C LEU A 121 -5.87 -1.25 19.31
N GLY A 122 -7.12 -1.20 18.84
CA GLY A 122 -8.27 -1.59 19.64
C GLY A 122 -8.30 -3.07 19.99
N HIS A 123 -7.96 -3.93 19.03
CA HIS A 123 -7.90 -5.38 19.25
C HIS A 123 -6.71 -5.77 20.12
N SER A 124 -5.52 -5.22 19.87
CA SER A 124 -4.32 -5.57 20.66
C SER A 124 -4.39 -5.12 22.12
N VAL A 125 -5.10 -4.03 22.43
CA VAL A 125 -5.31 -3.60 23.82
C VAL A 125 -6.36 -4.46 24.51
N GLY A 126 -7.44 -4.85 23.82
CA GLY A 126 -8.44 -5.77 24.36
C GLY A 126 -7.86 -7.15 24.68
N ASP A 127 -6.99 -7.67 23.81
CA ASP A 127 -6.31 -8.95 24.03
C ASP A 127 -5.33 -8.87 25.22
N ALA A 128 -4.54 -7.80 25.33
CA ALA A 128 -3.60 -7.60 26.44
C ALA A 128 -4.28 -7.37 27.81
N GLU A 129 -5.42 -6.68 27.83
CA GLU A 129 -6.21 -6.48 29.05
C GLU A 129 -6.86 -7.79 29.51
N MET A 130 -7.36 -8.59 28.56
CA MET A 130 -7.87 -9.94 28.82
C MET A 130 -6.77 -10.88 29.33
N ASP A 131 -5.58 -10.86 28.72
CA ASP A 131 -4.41 -11.60 29.20
C ASP A 131 -3.95 -11.13 30.59
N SER A 132 -4.07 -9.84 30.91
CA SER A 132 -3.74 -9.32 32.26
C SER A 132 -4.71 -9.78 33.34
N LEU A 133 -5.99 -9.98 33.01
CA LEU A 133 -6.99 -10.54 33.92
C LEU A 133 -6.76 -12.03 34.19
N PHE A 134 -6.16 -12.76 33.24
CA PHE A 134 -5.75 -14.16 33.42
C PHE A 134 -4.30 -14.32 33.93
N GLY A 135 -3.46 -13.30 33.81
CA GLY A 135 -2.03 -13.32 34.17
C GLY A 135 -1.69 -12.99 35.62
N LEU A 136 -2.66 -12.52 36.42
CA LEU A 136 -2.45 -12.20 37.85
C LEU A 136 -2.27 -13.42 38.78
N GLN A 137 -2.11 -14.64 38.25
CA GLN A 137 -1.94 -15.87 39.02
C GLN A 137 -0.53 -16.50 39.01
N SER A 138 0.48 -15.93 38.32
CA SER A 138 1.85 -16.48 38.34
C SER A 138 2.90 -15.47 38.83
N SER A 139 3.18 -15.55 40.14
CA SER A 139 4.49 -15.59 40.82
C SER A 139 5.61 -14.59 40.52
N SER A 140 6.12 -14.01 41.62
CA SER A 140 7.24 -13.06 41.80
C SER A 140 8.57 -13.39 41.10
N PRO A 141 9.40 -12.38 40.77
CA PRO A 141 10.76 -12.57 40.26
C PRO A 141 11.79 -12.79 41.38
N MET A 142 12.70 -13.74 41.18
CA MET A 142 13.92 -13.93 41.98
C MET A 142 15.10 -13.14 41.38
N PRO A 143 16.10 -12.71 42.17
CA PRO A 143 17.22 -11.90 41.71
C PRO A 143 18.31 -12.75 41.04
N VAL A 144 18.80 -12.29 39.89
CA VAL A 144 19.94 -12.88 39.15
C VAL A 144 21.26 -12.27 39.67
N PRO A 145 22.33 -13.07 39.91
CA PRO A 145 23.62 -12.55 40.35
C PRO A 145 24.46 -12.01 39.18
N PRO A 146 25.38 -11.05 39.42
CA PRO A 146 26.17 -10.41 38.37
C PRO A 146 27.29 -11.33 37.89
N SER A 147 27.50 -11.41 36.57
CA SER A 147 28.63 -12.13 35.98
C SER A 147 29.67 -11.15 35.44
N ASP A 148 30.87 -11.20 36.03
CA ASP A 148 32.08 -10.50 35.61
C ASP A 148 32.86 -11.35 34.60
N VAL A 149 32.73 -11.13 33.28
CA VAL A 149 33.82 -11.39 32.33
C VAL A 149 33.65 -10.57 31.03
N ASP A 150 34.53 -9.59 30.81
CA ASP A 150 34.66 -8.85 29.55
C ASP A 150 35.46 -9.68 28.52
N TYR A 151 34.78 -10.52 27.74
CA TYR A 151 35.31 -11.04 26.48
C TYR A 151 34.78 -10.19 25.31
N PRO A 152 35.61 -9.84 24.31
CA PRO A 152 35.12 -9.16 23.11
C PRO A 152 34.19 -10.13 22.37
N THR A 153 32.89 -9.90 22.52
CA THR A 153 31.85 -10.71 21.90
C THR A 153 31.97 -10.61 20.38
N PRO A 154 32.01 -11.75 19.64
CA PRO A 154 31.91 -11.72 18.19
C PRO A 154 30.64 -10.97 17.81
N ARG A 155 30.76 -9.96 16.94
CA ARG A 155 29.60 -9.19 16.48
C ARG A 155 28.54 -10.18 15.96
N PRO A 156 27.34 -10.25 16.56
CA PRO A 156 26.36 -11.25 16.15
C PRO A 156 26.04 -11.04 14.67
N VAL A 157 26.34 -12.03 13.84
CA VAL A 157 25.84 -12.07 12.47
C VAL A 157 24.33 -12.19 12.61
N ALA A 158 23.61 -11.12 12.25
CA ALA A 158 22.16 -11.11 12.35
C ALA A 158 21.62 -12.35 11.61
N PRO A 159 20.81 -13.20 12.26
CA PRO A 159 20.31 -14.39 11.63
C PRO A 159 19.59 -14.02 10.33
N GLY A 160 19.92 -14.74 9.26
CA GLY A 160 19.30 -14.58 7.95
C GLY A 160 17.78 -14.75 8.01
N LEU A 161 17.10 -14.42 6.92
CA LEU A 161 15.68 -14.73 6.82
C LEU A 161 15.43 -16.25 6.93
N PRO A 162 14.29 -16.68 7.50
CA PRO A 162 13.87 -18.08 7.41
C PRO A 162 13.89 -18.54 5.95
N GLN A 163 14.40 -19.75 5.69
CA GLN A 163 14.60 -20.29 4.34
C GLN A 163 13.33 -20.17 3.48
N LYS A 164 12.16 -20.47 4.05
CA LYS A 164 10.86 -20.32 3.36
C LYS A 164 10.59 -18.89 2.91
N THR A 165 10.85 -17.90 3.75
CA THR A 165 10.67 -16.47 3.43
C THR A 165 11.68 -16.00 2.40
N ALA A 166 12.93 -16.43 2.51
CA ALA A 166 13.99 -16.18 1.53
C ALA A 166 13.60 -16.70 0.13
N TRP A 167 13.14 -17.96 0.04
CA TRP A 167 12.65 -18.55 -1.22
C TRP A 167 11.45 -17.80 -1.79
N MET A 168 10.46 -17.46 -0.95
CA MET A 168 9.29 -16.73 -1.39
C MET A 168 9.65 -15.36 -1.99
N LEU A 169 10.50 -14.59 -1.30
CA LEU A 169 10.98 -13.29 -1.82
C LEU A 169 11.78 -13.46 -3.12
N GLY A 170 12.63 -14.48 -3.20
CA GLY A 170 13.40 -14.78 -4.39
C GLY A 170 12.50 -15.10 -5.59
N ILE A 171 11.55 -16.02 -5.43
CA ILE A 171 10.64 -16.46 -6.50
C ILE A 171 9.79 -15.28 -7.00
N ILE A 172 9.16 -14.53 -6.10
CA ILE A 172 8.33 -13.38 -6.48
C ILE A 172 9.18 -12.35 -7.25
N THR A 173 10.42 -12.12 -6.82
CA THR A 173 11.31 -11.18 -7.51
C THR A 173 11.72 -11.68 -8.90
N ILE A 174 12.01 -12.97 -9.04
CA ILE A 174 12.34 -13.57 -10.35
C ILE A 174 11.14 -13.43 -11.30
N VAL A 175 9.93 -13.70 -10.82
CA VAL A 175 8.71 -13.52 -11.61
C VAL A 175 8.55 -12.05 -12.02
N LEU A 176 8.72 -11.10 -11.10
CA LEU A 176 8.64 -9.68 -11.41
C LEU A 176 9.66 -9.27 -12.50
N ALA A 177 10.90 -9.72 -12.36
CA ALA A 177 11.95 -9.44 -13.34
C ALA A 177 11.62 -10.05 -14.71
N ALA A 178 11.08 -11.26 -14.77
CA ALA A 178 10.65 -11.88 -16.01
C ALA A 178 9.53 -11.10 -16.71
N VAL A 179 8.54 -10.60 -15.94
CA VAL A 179 7.46 -9.77 -16.48
C VAL A 179 7.99 -8.45 -17.04
N LEU A 180 8.91 -7.78 -16.33
CA LEU A 180 9.56 -6.55 -16.80
C LEU A 180 10.36 -6.78 -18.09
N VAL A 181 11.07 -7.91 -18.19
CA VAL A 181 11.80 -8.28 -19.42
C VAL A 181 10.82 -8.53 -20.57
N ALA A 182 9.72 -9.24 -20.32
CA ALA A 182 8.70 -9.49 -21.32
C ALA A 182 8.05 -8.19 -21.81
N ASP A 183 7.77 -7.24 -20.91
CA ASP A 183 7.21 -5.92 -21.23
C ASP A 183 8.12 -5.13 -22.19
N GLY A 184 9.42 -5.12 -21.93
CA GLY A 184 10.40 -4.49 -22.82
C GLY A 184 10.45 -5.16 -24.20
N LEU A 185 10.38 -6.50 -24.24
CA LEU A 185 10.42 -7.26 -25.50
C LEU A 185 9.16 -7.02 -26.34
N VAL A 186 7.97 -7.06 -25.72
CA VAL A 186 6.69 -6.77 -26.39
C VAL A 186 6.64 -5.33 -26.89
N SER A 187 7.21 -4.40 -26.11
CA SER A 187 7.35 -2.99 -26.50
C SER A 187 8.40 -2.76 -27.60
N GLY A 188 9.06 -3.81 -28.10
CA GLY A 188 10.00 -3.75 -29.22
C GLY A 188 11.43 -3.34 -28.86
N PHE A 189 11.78 -3.27 -27.56
CA PHE A 189 13.12 -2.93 -27.09
C PHE A 189 14.05 -4.16 -27.06
N ALA A 190 14.10 -4.91 -28.15
CA ALA A 190 15.00 -6.06 -28.31
C ALA A 190 16.23 -5.69 -29.16
N PRO A 191 17.32 -6.48 -29.13
CA PRO A 191 18.42 -6.34 -30.09
C PRO A 191 17.89 -6.38 -31.54
N GLY A 192 18.17 -5.35 -32.33
CA GLY A 192 17.63 -5.20 -33.69
C GLY A 192 16.19 -4.65 -33.77
N GLY A 193 15.60 -4.26 -32.65
CA GLY A 193 14.29 -3.62 -32.55
C GLY A 193 14.36 -2.09 -32.53
N ARG A 194 13.61 -1.45 -31.62
CA ARG A 194 13.55 0.01 -31.46
C ARG A 194 14.86 0.59 -30.92
N ASP A 195 15.09 1.87 -31.20
CA ASP A 195 16.21 2.65 -30.64
C ASP A 195 16.05 2.87 -29.13
N TRP A 196 17.17 2.81 -28.40
CA TRP A 196 17.20 2.96 -26.95
C TRP A 196 17.62 4.40 -26.61
N GLY A 197 16.84 5.10 -25.80
CA GLY A 197 17.10 6.48 -25.42
C GLY A 197 16.49 6.84 -24.06
N LEU A 198 16.73 8.06 -23.59
CA LEU A 198 16.19 8.54 -22.31
C LEU A 198 14.93 9.40 -22.46
N SER A 199 14.52 9.69 -23.70
CA SER A 199 13.39 10.55 -24.03
C SER A 199 12.13 9.73 -24.32
N GLY A 200 11.01 10.07 -23.69
CA GLY A 200 9.63 9.65 -24.02
C GLY A 200 9.51 8.25 -24.64
N ASP A 201 9.31 8.20 -25.95
CA ASP A 201 9.03 6.96 -26.69
C ASP A 201 10.23 6.00 -26.79
N ALA A 202 11.45 6.46 -26.53
CA ALA A 202 12.67 5.66 -26.57
C ALA A 202 13.10 5.11 -25.20
N SER A 203 12.42 5.48 -24.10
CA SER A 203 12.81 5.10 -22.73
C SER A 203 12.27 3.76 -22.25
N GLY A 204 11.53 3.02 -23.08
CA GLY A 204 10.93 1.75 -22.68
C GLY A 204 11.95 0.65 -22.32
N TRP A 205 13.22 0.77 -22.73
CA TRP A 205 14.29 -0.15 -22.30
C TRP A 205 14.61 -0.08 -20.79
N LEU A 206 14.17 0.97 -20.08
CA LEU A 206 14.40 1.14 -18.64
C LEU A 206 13.81 0.00 -17.80
N VAL A 207 12.83 -0.74 -18.32
CA VAL A 207 12.27 -1.93 -17.66
C VAL A 207 13.32 -3.02 -17.43
N TYR A 208 14.35 -3.12 -18.29
CA TYR A 208 15.48 -4.04 -18.08
C TYR A 208 16.37 -3.58 -16.93
N LEU A 209 16.60 -2.26 -16.82
CA LEU A 209 17.33 -1.68 -15.69
C LEU A 209 16.57 -1.92 -14.38
N PHE A 210 15.24 -1.74 -14.39
CA PHE A 210 14.38 -2.05 -13.25
C PHE A 210 14.47 -3.51 -12.83
N ALA A 211 14.48 -4.44 -13.79
CA ALA A 211 14.67 -5.86 -13.54
C ALA A 211 16.03 -6.16 -12.87
N VAL A 212 17.13 -5.57 -13.36
CA VAL A 212 18.46 -5.73 -12.76
C VAL A 212 18.52 -5.16 -11.34
N VAL A 213 17.95 -3.96 -11.14
CA VAL A 213 17.93 -3.30 -9.82
C VAL A 213 17.17 -4.15 -8.82
N VAL A 214 15.97 -4.63 -9.14
CA VAL A 214 15.16 -5.40 -8.18
C VAL A 214 15.81 -6.75 -7.85
N LEU A 215 16.41 -7.43 -8.84
CA LEU A 215 17.17 -8.67 -8.60
C LEU A 215 18.38 -8.43 -7.69
N THR A 216 19.13 -7.35 -7.91
CA THR A 216 20.31 -7.00 -7.10
C THR A 216 19.92 -6.71 -5.65
N VAL A 217 18.88 -5.90 -5.46
CA VAL A 217 18.36 -5.55 -4.13
C VAL A 217 17.80 -6.80 -3.44
N ALA A 218 17.06 -7.64 -4.16
CA ALA A 218 16.51 -8.88 -3.61
C ALA A 218 17.58 -9.89 -3.23
N ALA A 219 18.63 -10.05 -4.05
CA ALA A 219 19.77 -10.89 -3.70
C ALA A 219 20.36 -10.45 -2.36
N ARG A 220 20.46 -9.15 -2.08
CA ARG A 220 20.94 -8.66 -0.78
C ARG A 220 19.91 -8.79 0.34
N ALA A 221 18.63 -8.60 0.04
CA ALA A 221 17.53 -8.74 0.99
C ALA A 221 17.40 -10.18 1.53
N VAL A 222 17.56 -11.18 0.66
CA VAL A 222 17.47 -12.61 1.02
C VAL A 222 18.53 -13.02 2.05
N HIS A 223 19.72 -12.40 2.01
CA HIS A 223 20.81 -12.67 2.97
C HIS A 223 20.62 -11.93 4.32
N GLY A 224 19.46 -11.34 4.59
CA GLY A 224 19.10 -10.88 5.94
C GLY A 224 19.36 -9.41 6.24
N GLY A 225 19.84 -8.61 5.30
CA GLY A 225 20.05 -7.17 5.52
C GLY A 225 18.73 -6.41 5.70
N ILE A 226 18.46 -5.85 6.89
CA ILE A 226 17.22 -5.09 7.14
C ILE A 226 17.09 -3.86 6.24
N LEU A 227 18.23 -3.20 5.94
CA LEU A 227 18.28 -2.09 4.99
C LEU A 227 17.91 -2.55 3.58
N ALA A 228 18.43 -3.70 3.14
CA ALA A 228 18.13 -4.26 1.83
C ALA A 228 16.65 -4.68 1.71
N LEU A 229 16.02 -5.19 2.78
CA LEU A 229 14.57 -5.44 2.77
C LEU A 229 13.73 -4.18 2.73
N ARG A 230 14.13 -3.12 3.45
CA ARG A 230 13.44 -1.84 3.38
C ARG A 230 13.58 -1.21 2.00
N LEU A 231 14.76 -1.33 1.40
CA LEU A 231 15.00 -0.90 0.03
C LEU A 231 14.15 -1.71 -0.95
N LEU A 232 14.10 -3.03 -0.82
CA LEU A 232 13.26 -3.90 -1.66
C LEU A 232 11.78 -3.55 -1.54
N LEU A 233 11.30 -3.30 -0.32
CA LEU A 233 9.94 -2.81 -0.07
C LEU A 233 9.68 -1.48 -0.79
N ALA A 234 10.59 -0.51 -0.65
CA ALA A 234 10.45 0.79 -1.28
C ALA A 234 10.46 0.70 -2.82
N THR A 235 11.39 -0.07 -3.39
CA THR A 235 11.46 -0.32 -4.84
C THR A 235 10.20 -1.02 -5.35
N ALA A 236 9.70 -2.03 -4.63
CA ALA A 236 8.47 -2.73 -4.99
C ALA A 236 7.26 -1.78 -4.99
N LEU A 237 7.12 -0.91 -3.97
CA LEU A 237 6.05 0.09 -3.94
C LEU A 237 6.17 1.12 -5.07
N LEU A 238 7.39 1.54 -5.41
CA LEU A 238 7.61 2.41 -6.58
C LEU A 238 7.13 1.72 -7.86
N PHE A 239 7.47 0.45 -8.06
CA PHE A 239 7.02 -0.31 -9.22
C PHE A 239 5.51 -0.57 -9.25
N VAL A 240 4.84 -0.71 -8.10
CA VAL A 240 3.37 -0.77 -8.08
C VAL A 240 2.79 0.49 -8.69
N ILE A 241 3.23 1.65 -8.23
CA ILE A 241 2.74 2.95 -8.72
C ILE A 241 3.12 3.09 -10.20
N GLU A 242 4.40 2.96 -10.51
CA GLU A 242 4.93 3.20 -11.84
C GLU A 242 4.28 2.24 -12.87
N ARG A 243 4.14 0.94 -12.58
CA ARG A 243 3.48 0.00 -13.50
C ARG A 243 1.96 0.14 -13.55
N ALA A 244 1.31 0.52 -12.46
CA ALA A 244 -0.13 0.78 -12.48
C ALA A 244 -0.47 2.05 -13.28
N PHE A 245 0.40 3.07 -13.28
CA PHE A 245 0.09 4.37 -13.88
C PHE A 245 0.76 4.64 -15.23
N SER A 246 1.88 3.98 -15.56
CA SER A 246 2.59 4.18 -16.82
C SER A 246 1.80 3.88 -18.09
N PRO A 247 0.90 2.87 -18.14
CA PRO A 247 0.05 2.68 -19.31
C PRO A 247 -0.81 3.91 -19.63
N PHE A 248 -1.28 4.60 -18.59
CA PHE A 248 -2.10 5.79 -18.74
C PHE A 248 -1.26 7.01 -19.13
N ALA A 249 -0.10 7.20 -18.50
CA ALA A 249 0.82 8.30 -18.81
C ALA A 249 1.38 8.22 -20.24
N LEU A 250 1.68 7.00 -20.70
CA LEU A 250 2.27 6.74 -22.01
C LEU A 250 1.21 6.40 -23.08
N ARG A 251 -0.08 6.44 -22.73
CA ARG A 251 -1.20 6.10 -23.63
C ARG A 251 -1.00 4.74 -24.32
N VAL A 252 -0.59 3.74 -23.55
CA VAL A 252 -0.40 2.38 -24.05
C VAL A 252 -1.76 1.79 -24.40
N VAL A 253 -1.93 1.43 -25.67
CA VAL A 253 -3.18 0.85 -26.20
C VAL A 253 -3.06 -0.62 -26.56
N ASP A 254 -1.83 -1.16 -26.59
CA ASP A 254 -1.60 -2.57 -26.90
C ASP A 254 -2.10 -3.46 -25.74
N PRO A 255 -3.05 -4.39 -25.99
CA PRO A 255 -3.61 -5.23 -24.94
C PRO A 255 -2.58 -6.09 -24.22
N LEU A 256 -1.55 -6.56 -24.93
CA LEU A 256 -0.52 -7.41 -24.32
C LEU A 256 0.39 -6.59 -23.40
N ALA A 257 0.79 -5.39 -23.82
CA ALA A 257 1.53 -4.47 -22.97
C ALA A 257 0.71 -4.05 -21.72
N LEU A 258 -0.59 -3.79 -21.86
CA LEU A 258 -1.47 -3.48 -20.73
C LEU A 258 -1.50 -4.61 -19.69
N VAL A 259 -1.68 -5.85 -20.14
CA VAL A 259 -1.68 -7.03 -19.26
C VAL A 259 -0.33 -7.18 -18.55
N LEU A 260 0.78 -6.94 -19.24
CA LEU A 260 2.12 -7.02 -18.62
C LEU A 260 2.36 -5.93 -17.58
N HIS A 261 1.83 -4.72 -17.79
CA HIS A 261 1.90 -3.65 -16.79
C HIS A 261 1.05 -3.97 -15.54
N GLU A 262 -0.19 -4.44 -15.72
CA GLU A 262 -1.06 -4.85 -14.61
C GLU A 262 -0.45 -6.03 -13.82
N LEU A 263 0.07 -7.03 -14.54
CA LEU A 263 0.75 -8.18 -13.94
C LEU A 263 1.99 -7.73 -13.16
N ALA A 264 2.80 -6.82 -13.71
CA ALA A 264 3.96 -6.28 -13.03
C ALA A 264 3.57 -5.53 -11.75
N ALA A 265 2.51 -4.71 -11.80
CA ALA A 265 1.98 -4.00 -10.63
C ALA A 265 1.50 -4.98 -9.54
N PHE A 266 0.79 -6.04 -9.93
CA PHE A 266 0.29 -7.05 -9.01
C PHE A 266 1.43 -7.84 -8.34
N VAL A 267 2.42 -8.28 -9.11
CA VAL A 267 3.58 -9.01 -8.59
C VAL A 267 4.45 -8.09 -7.71
N ALA A 268 4.60 -6.82 -8.07
CA ALA A 268 5.29 -5.84 -7.24
C ALA A 268 4.56 -5.61 -5.90
N LEU A 269 3.22 -5.60 -5.89
CA LEU A 269 2.44 -5.50 -4.66
C LEU A 269 2.63 -6.74 -3.78
N ALA A 270 2.60 -7.94 -4.38
CA ALA A 270 2.89 -9.17 -3.66
C ALA A 270 4.30 -9.14 -3.03
N LEU A 271 5.29 -8.63 -3.76
CA LEU A 271 6.66 -8.45 -3.26
C LEU A 271 6.72 -7.46 -2.09
N ALA A 272 6.01 -6.33 -2.18
CA ALA A 272 5.92 -5.34 -1.11
C ALA A 272 5.30 -5.94 0.16
N LEU A 273 4.18 -6.67 0.02
CA LEU A 273 3.52 -7.34 1.15
C LEU A 273 4.41 -8.41 1.79
N ALA A 274 5.14 -9.19 0.98
CA ALA A 274 6.10 -10.18 1.44
C ALA A 274 7.29 -9.54 2.17
N CYS A 275 7.79 -8.40 1.70
CA CYS A 275 8.84 -7.65 2.40
C CYS A 275 8.33 -7.11 3.74
N ALA A 276 7.13 -6.54 3.76
CA ALA A 276 6.51 -6.02 4.96
C ALA A 276 6.29 -7.11 6.01
N SER A 277 5.84 -8.30 5.61
CA SER A 277 5.69 -9.45 6.52
C SER A 277 7.04 -9.93 7.06
N ALA A 278 8.07 -10.01 6.20
CA ALA A 278 9.43 -10.40 6.59
C ALA A 278 10.12 -9.38 7.54
N ILE A 279 9.78 -8.10 7.43
CA ILE A 279 10.23 -7.06 8.37
C ILE A 279 9.52 -7.21 9.72
N ARG A 280 8.20 -7.43 9.71
CA ARG A 280 7.41 -7.63 10.93
C ARG A 280 7.82 -8.88 11.70
N GLY A 281 7.97 -10.02 11.02
CA GLY A 281 8.36 -11.29 11.66
C GLY A 281 9.72 -11.21 12.36
N ARG A 282 10.66 -10.42 11.83
CA ARG A 282 11.95 -10.20 12.50
C ARG A 282 11.85 -9.36 13.77
N ARG A 283 10.96 -8.37 13.81
CA ARG A 283 10.73 -7.59 15.04
C ARG A 283 10.15 -8.46 16.15
N ALA A 284 9.14 -9.26 15.83
CA ALA A 284 8.52 -10.18 16.79
C ALA A 284 9.52 -11.21 17.36
N ASN A 285 10.38 -11.79 16.50
CA ASN A 285 11.41 -12.74 16.96
C ASN A 285 12.50 -12.08 17.82
N ALA A 286 12.85 -10.82 17.54
CA ALA A 286 13.82 -10.08 18.36
C ALA A 286 13.24 -9.76 19.75
N GLU A 287 11.97 -9.34 19.82
CA GLU A 287 11.28 -9.04 21.07
C GLU A 287 11.07 -10.31 21.94
N GLY A 288 10.68 -11.43 21.32
CA GLY A 288 10.55 -12.71 22.03
C GLY A 288 11.88 -13.30 22.51
N GLY A 289 12.97 -13.07 21.77
CA GLY A 289 14.32 -13.48 22.18
C GLY A 289 14.84 -12.71 23.39
N VAL A 290 14.55 -11.40 23.47
CA VAL A 290 14.89 -10.57 24.63
C VAL A 290 14.11 -11.02 25.86
N ALA A 291 12.79 -11.25 25.73
CA ALA A 291 11.97 -11.74 26.84
C ALA A 291 12.42 -13.12 27.38
N SER A 292 12.88 -14.02 26.50
CA SER A 292 13.44 -15.32 26.91
C SER A 292 14.80 -15.21 27.60
N LEU A 293 15.59 -14.18 27.29
CA LEU A 293 16.88 -13.94 27.93
C LEU A 293 16.73 -13.20 29.27
N GLU A 294 15.70 -12.38 29.43
CA GLU A 294 15.34 -11.76 30.72
C GLU A 294 14.70 -12.76 31.70
N ALA A 295 14.16 -13.87 31.19
CA ALA A 295 13.52 -14.94 31.98
C ALA A 295 14.47 -16.11 32.34
N ALA A 296 15.73 -16.09 31.88
CA ALA A 296 16.76 -17.10 32.13
C ALA A 296 17.82 -16.58 33.10
#